data_AF-L0J704-F1
#
_entry.id   AF-L0J704-F1
#
_cell.length_a   1.000
_cell.length_b   1.000
_cell.length_c   1.000
_cell.angle_alpha   90.00
_cell.angle_beta   90.00
_cell.angle_gamma   90.00
#
_symmetry.space_group_name_H-M   'P 1'
#
loop_
_entity.id
_entity.type
_entity.pdbx_description
1 polymer ?
#
loop_
_entity_poly.entity_id
_entity_poly.type
_entity_poly.pdbx_seq_one_letter_code
_entity_poly.pdbx_strand_id
1 'polypeptide(L)'
;MNRERAPHGCQWVRVAAFAVLVASAVGAAALLITAPSADCRTVRATVSYIHEHRDLIADDQIDAGPPLSDYLAWADALQRFAESTSSPSVRPELDRIADRARHTMGMVALARDNPAPSGSASQRGIAGGFAVDVSDIVDTEQRVMAACRFA
;
A
#
# COMPACT_ATOMS: atom_id res chain seq x y z
N MET A 1 -53.37 -40.64 -35.72
CA MET A 1 -52.28 -40.45 -34.72
C MET A 1 -51.25 -39.50 -35.29
N ASN A 2 -50.78 -38.59 -34.44
CA ASN A 2 -49.63 -37.66 -34.60
C ASN A 2 -49.92 -36.35 -35.33
N ARG A 3 -49.49 -35.18 -34.87
CA ARG A 3 -49.18 -34.59 -33.54
C ARG A 3 -48.82 -33.15 -33.90
N GLU A 4 -49.59 -32.18 -33.42
CA GLU A 4 -49.38 -30.76 -33.69
C GLU A 4 -48.03 -30.30 -33.10
N ARG A 5 -47.16 -29.69 -33.91
CA ARG A 5 -45.96 -29.01 -33.42
C ARG A 5 -46.28 -27.54 -33.21
N ALA A 6 -46.51 -27.18 -31.95
CA ALA A 6 -46.64 -25.78 -31.53
C ALA A 6 -45.32 -25.02 -31.74
N PRO A 7 -45.36 -23.70 -32.02
CA PRO A 7 -44.17 -22.91 -32.29
C PRO A 7 -43.44 -22.60 -30.97
N HIS A 8 -42.39 -23.35 -30.69
CA HIS A 8 -41.53 -23.13 -29.51
C HIS A 8 -40.67 -21.85 -29.59
N GLY A 9 -40.72 -21.08 -30.69
CA GLY A 9 -39.78 -19.98 -30.96
C GLY A 9 -39.75 -18.83 -29.95
N CYS A 10 -40.90 -18.42 -29.41
CA CYS A 10 -40.96 -17.24 -28.52
C CYS A 10 -40.50 -17.52 -27.07
N GLN A 11 -40.67 -18.75 -26.59
CA GLN A 11 -40.42 -19.06 -25.18
C GLN A 11 -38.93 -19.27 -24.91
N TRP A 12 -38.21 -19.86 -25.87
CA TRP A 12 -36.76 -20.09 -25.77
C TRP A 12 -35.95 -18.78 -25.83
N VAL A 13 -36.38 -17.82 -26.65
CA VAL A 13 -35.73 -16.49 -26.74
C VAL A 13 -35.85 -15.72 -25.42
N ARG A 14 -37.01 -15.80 -24.75
CA ARG A 14 -37.22 -15.16 -23.44
C ARG A 14 -36.37 -15.79 -22.35
N VAL A 15 -36.27 -17.11 -22.32
CA VAL A 15 -35.41 -17.85 -21.36
C VAL A 15 -33.94 -17.52 -21.59
N ALA A 16 -33.48 -17.48 -22.84
CA ALA A 16 -32.11 -17.10 -23.17
C ALA A 16 -31.79 -15.65 -22.76
N ALA A 17 -32.70 -14.70 -23.04
CA ALA A 17 -32.52 -13.30 -22.64
C ALA A 17 -32.47 -13.13 -21.12
N PHE A 18 -33.33 -13.85 -20.38
CA PHE A 18 -33.31 -13.83 -18.92
C PHE A 18 -32.03 -14.46 -18.34
N ALA A 19 -31.57 -15.56 -18.92
CA ALA A 19 -30.32 -16.21 -18.51
C ALA A 19 -29.10 -15.29 -18.73
N VAL A 20 -29.05 -14.53 -19.84
CA VAL A 20 -28.00 -13.55 -20.11
C VAL A 20 -28.05 -12.37 -19.14
N LEU A 21 -29.24 -11.87 -18.80
CA LEU A 21 -29.40 -10.80 -17.81
C LEU A 21 -28.99 -11.24 -16.40
N VAL A 22 -29.37 -12.45 -15.98
CA VAL A 22 -28.96 -12.99 -14.68
C VAL A 22 -27.46 -13.27 -14.65
N ALA A 23 -26.88 -13.83 -15.72
CA ALA A 23 -25.44 -14.08 -15.81
C ALA A 23 -24.62 -12.78 -15.79
N SER A 24 -25.10 -11.71 -16.44
CA SER A 24 -24.43 -10.39 -16.40
C SER A 24 -24.54 -9.71 -15.03
N ALA A 25 -25.67 -9.83 -14.35
CA ALA A 25 -25.83 -9.31 -12.99
C ALA A 25 -24.95 -10.06 -11.97
N VAL A 26 -24.87 -11.40 -12.07
CA VAL A 26 -24.00 -12.22 -11.21
C VAL A 26 -22.52 -11.98 -11.52
N GLY A 27 -22.15 -11.84 -12.80
CA GLY A 27 -20.78 -11.52 -13.21
C GLY A 27 -20.33 -10.13 -12.73
N ALA A 28 -21.19 -9.12 -12.83
CA ALA A 28 -20.90 -7.77 -12.32
C ALA A 28 -20.84 -7.71 -10.79
N ALA A 29 -21.72 -8.45 -10.10
CA ALA A 29 -21.66 -8.58 -8.64
C ALA A 29 -20.39 -9.32 -8.19
N ALA A 30 -19.97 -10.37 -8.89
CA ALA A 30 -18.74 -11.09 -8.61
C ALA A 30 -17.50 -10.18 -8.76
N LEU A 31 -17.48 -9.29 -9.75
CA LEU A 31 -16.40 -8.31 -9.95
C LEU A 31 -16.35 -7.23 -8.86
N LEU A 32 -17.50 -6.83 -8.31
CA LEU A 32 -17.55 -5.92 -7.16
C LEU A 32 -17.12 -6.60 -5.85
N ILE A 33 -17.33 -7.91 -5.73
CA ILE A 33 -16.89 -8.72 -4.58
C ILE A 33 -15.37 -8.97 -4.61
N THR A 34 -14.75 -9.00 -5.78
CA THR A 34 -13.30 -9.22 -5.93
C THR A 34 -12.46 -7.94 -5.99
N ALA A 35 -13.07 -6.78 -6.14
CA ALA A 35 -12.33 -5.52 -6.15
C ALA A 35 -11.78 -5.21 -4.74
N PRO A 36 -10.47 -4.97 -4.56
CA PRO A 36 -9.93 -4.56 -3.27
C PRO A 36 -10.58 -3.25 -2.83
N SER A 37 -10.87 -3.12 -1.53
CA SER A 37 -11.41 -1.88 -0.96
C SER A 37 -10.53 -0.69 -1.36
N ALA A 38 -11.12 0.51 -1.41
CA ALA A 38 -10.36 1.73 -1.70
C ALA A 38 -9.14 1.86 -0.78
N ASP A 39 -9.30 1.51 0.50
CA ASP A 39 -8.22 1.53 1.48
C ASP A 39 -7.12 0.50 1.19
N CYS A 40 -7.47 -0.71 0.74
CA CYS A 40 -6.46 -1.70 0.35
C CYS A 40 -5.72 -1.34 -0.94
N ARG A 41 -6.32 -0.54 -1.82
CA ARG A 41 -5.59 0.06 -2.94
C ARG A 41 -4.59 1.10 -2.46
N THR A 42 -4.97 1.93 -1.48
CA THR A 42 -4.04 2.90 -0.87
C THR A 42 -2.90 2.19 -0.15
N VAL A 43 -3.16 1.16 0.65
CA VAL A 43 -2.11 0.33 1.30
C VAL A 43 -1.14 -0.22 0.26
N ARG A 44 -1.65 -0.80 -0.83
CA ARG A 44 -0.80 -1.33 -1.90
C ARG A 44 0.03 -0.23 -2.57
N ALA A 45 -0.56 0.96 -2.78
CA ALA A 45 0.16 2.10 -3.34
C ALA A 45 1.27 2.58 -2.40
N THR A 46 1.01 2.67 -1.09
CA THR A 46 2.01 3.01 -0.08
C THR A 46 3.17 2.02 -0.09
N VAL A 47 2.88 0.71 -0.06
CA VAL A 47 3.92 -0.33 -0.05
C VAL A 47 4.73 -0.32 -1.35
N SER A 48 4.07 -0.16 -2.50
CA SER A 48 4.77 -0.01 -3.79
C SER A 48 5.69 1.20 -3.77
N TYR A 49 5.22 2.33 -3.25
CA TYR A 49 5.98 3.57 -3.16
C TYR A 49 7.22 3.42 -2.26
N ILE A 50 7.11 2.72 -1.13
CA ILE A 50 8.26 2.45 -0.25
C ILE A 50 9.25 1.52 -0.95
N HIS A 51 8.78 0.49 -1.66
CA HIS A 51 9.65 -0.41 -2.42
C HIS A 51 10.35 0.28 -3.59
N GLU A 52 9.69 1.22 -4.27
CA GLU A 52 10.27 2.03 -5.35
C GLU A 52 11.38 2.96 -4.83
N HIS A 53 11.28 3.41 -3.58
CA HIS A 53 12.24 4.30 -2.92
C HIS A 53 13.03 3.57 -1.83
N ARG A 54 13.22 2.25 -1.98
CA ARG A 54 13.94 1.45 -0.99
C ARG A 54 15.41 1.86 -0.88
N ASP A 55 15.93 2.50 -1.92
CA ASP A 55 17.24 3.13 -1.90
C ASP A 55 17.32 4.14 -0.75
N LEU A 56 16.28 4.94 -0.45
CA LEU A 56 16.32 5.95 0.62
C LEU A 56 16.45 5.38 2.05
N ILE A 57 16.18 4.09 2.23
CA ILE A 57 16.24 3.40 3.52
C ILE A 57 17.33 2.33 3.57
N ALA A 58 18.27 2.35 2.62
CA ALA A 58 19.44 1.47 2.62
C ALA A 58 20.50 1.91 3.65
N ASP A 59 21.32 0.96 4.09
CA ASP A 59 22.27 1.13 5.21
C ASP A 59 23.34 2.22 4.98
N ASP A 60 23.65 2.56 3.73
CA ASP A 60 24.70 3.53 3.35
C ASP A 60 24.21 4.97 3.18
N GLN A 61 22.92 5.22 3.40
CA GLN A 61 22.28 6.46 3.01
C GLN A 61 22.44 7.62 3.98
N ILE A 62 22.79 7.33 5.23
CA ILE A 62 22.98 8.34 6.26
C ILE A 62 24.07 9.34 5.83
N ASP A 63 25.20 8.85 5.32
CA ASP A 63 26.37 9.67 5.02
C ASP A 63 26.48 10.11 3.55
N ALA A 64 26.06 9.27 2.59
CA ALA A 64 26.35 9.47 1.16
C ALA A 64 25.11 9.50 0.23
N GLY A 65 23.90 9.48 0.79
CA GLY A 65 22.67 9.43 -0.02
C GLY A 65 22.21 10.78 -0.60
N PRO A 66 21.02 10.83 -1.23
CA PRO A 66 20.52 12.01 -1.93
C PRO A 66 20.40 13.28 -1.05
N PRO A 67 20.10 14.45 -1.64
CA PRO A 67 19.80 15.66 -0.89
C PRO A 67 18.75 15.45 0.20
N LEU A 68 18.87 16.16 1.33
CA LEU A 68 17.93 16.03 2.46
C LEU A 68 16.47 16.30 2.04
N SER A 69 16.26 17.13 1.02
CA SER A 69 14.93 17.41 0.44
C SER A 69 14.23 16.16 -0.08
N ASP A 70 14.96 15.20 -0.63
CA ASP A 70 14.38 14.03 -1.30
C ASP A 70 13.85 13.04 -0.25
N TYR A 71 14.58 12.89 0.85
CA TYR A 71 14.14 12.16 2.03
C TYR A 71 12.88 12.77 2.67
N LEU A 72 12.86 14.09 2.84
CA LEU A 72 11.71 14.79 3.41
C LEU A 72 10.49 14.69 2.49
N ALA A 73 10.68 14.85 1.17
CA ALA A 73 9.62 14.69 0.19
C ALA A 73 9.05 13.26 0.18
N TRP A 74 9.90 12.25 0.38
CA TRP A 74 9.47 10.87 0.53
C TRP A 74 8.61 10.67 1.79
N ALA A 75 9.05 11.17 2.94
CA ALA A 75 8.26 11.10 4.19
C ALA A 75 6.92 11.85 4.05
N ASP A 76 6.91 13.02 3.40
CA ASP A 76 5.69 13.80 3.14
C ASP A 76 4.73 13.09 2.18
N ALA A 77 5.24 12.28 1.24
CA ALA A 77 4.40 11.44 0.39
C ALA A 77 3.70 10.34 1.20
N LEU A 78 4.40 9.72 2.17
CA LEU A 78 3.82 8.74 3.07
C LEU A 78 2.72 9.33 3.96
N GLN A 79 2.94 10.54 4.48
CA GLN A 79 1.91 11.26 5.22
C GLN A 79 0.65 11.52 4.36
N ARG A 80 0.83 11.93 3.09
CA ARG A 80 -0.30 12.14 2.18
C ARG A 80 -1.09 10.86 1.91
N PHE A 81 -0.45 9.69 1.85
CA PHE A 81 -1.17 8.42 1.75
C PHE A 81 -2.04 8.17 2.99
N ALA A 82 -1.51 8.44 4.19
CA ALA A 82 -2.28 8.31 5.43
C ALA A 82 -3.48 9.27 5.47
N GLU A 83 -3.27 10.55 5.14
CA GLU A 83 -4.33 11.58 5.09
C GLU A 83 -5.42 11.28 4.07
N SER A 84 -5.05 10.66 2.94
CA SER A 84 -6.00 10.26 1.89
C SER A 84 -6.86 9.04 2.28
N THR A 85 -6.55 8.39 3.40
CA THR A 85 -7.23 7.18 3.85
C THR A 85 -8.29 7.49 4.90
N SER A 86 -9.55 7.17 4.61
CA SER A 86 -10.67 7.37 5.54
C SER A 86 -10.91 6.21 6.50
N SER A 87 -10.34 5.03 6.22
CA SER A 87 -10.56 3.85 7.06
C SER A 87 -9.95 4.00 8.46
N PRO A 88 -10.74 3.81 9.53
CA PRO A 88 -10.25 3.92 10.90
C PRO A 88 -9.30 2.79 11.31
N SER A 89 -9.29 1.67 10.58
CA SER A 89 -8.37 0.55 10.85
C SER A 89 -7.06 0.65 10.05
N VAL A 90 -7.05 1.37 8.92
CA VAL A 90 -5.88 1.49 8.04
C VAL A 90 -5.12 2.79 8.28
N ARG A 91 -5.84 3.91 8.41
CA ARG A 91 -5.22 5.23 8.59
C ARG A 91 -4.19 5.26 9.73
N PRO A 92 -4.47 4.74 10.95
CA PRO A 92 -3.48 4.79 12.04
C PRO A 92 -2.18 4.03 11.74
N GLU A 93 -2.25 2.96 10.95
CA GLU A 93 -1.06 2.19 10.58
C GLU A 93 -0.26 2.92 9.48
N LEU A 94 -0.93 3.60 8.55
CA LEU A 94 -0.26 4.46 7.57
C LEU A 94 0.35 5.71 8.23
N ASP A 95 -0.33 6.30 9.23
CA ASP A 95 0.22 7.37 10.05
C ASP A 95 1.49 6.90 10.77
N ARG A 96 1.48 5.69 11.36
CA ARG A 96 2.68 5.10 11.97
C ARG A 96 3.83 4.98 10.97
N ILE A 97 3.57 4.51 9.75
CA ILE A 97 4.59 4.43 8.69
C ILE A 97 5.16 5.82 8.39
N ALA A 98 4.29 6.83 8.21
CA ALA A 98 4.70 8.19 7.88
C ALA A 98 5.51 8.85 9.01
N ASP A 99 5.10 8.67 10.26
CA ASP A 99 5.80 9.17 11.44
C ASP A 99 7.19 8.54 11.56
N ARG A 100 7.29 7.23 11.39
CA ARG A 100 8.58 6.52 11.41
C ARG A 100 9.47 6.96 10.27
N ALA A 101 8.93 7.09 9.06
CA ALA A 101 9.66 7.63 7.93
C ALA A 101 10.23 9.02 8.22
N ARG A 102 9.42 9.92 8.78
CA ARG A 102 9.89 11.27 9.13
C ARG A 102 10.95 11.25 10.22
N HIS A 103 10.81 10.38 11.23
CA HIS A 103 11.83 10.21 12.27
C HIS A 103 13.15 9.66 11.68
N THR A 104 13.09 8.63 10.84
CA THR A 104 14.24 8.08 10.10
C THR A 104 14.99 9.18 9.33
N MET A 105 14.26 10.05 8.63
CA MET A 105 14.88 11.15 7.86
C MET A 105 15.43 12.26 8.76
N GLY A 106 14.84 12.45 9.93
CA GLY A 106 15.44 13.24 11.01
C GLY A 106 16.80 12.68 11.47
N MET A 107 16.96 11.36 11.50
CA MET A 107 18.26 10.74 11.82
C MET A 107 19.32 11.03 10.75
N VAL A 108 18.93 11.01 9.47
CA VAL A 108 19.83 11.39 8.36
C VAL A 108 20.25 12.86 8.46
N ALA A 109 19.30 13.77 8.73
CA ALA A 109 19.60 15.18 8.96
C ALA A 109 20.57 15.36 10.14
N LEU A 110 20.26 14.71 11.27
CA LEU A 110 21.08 14.76 12.48
C LEU A 110 22.51 14.28 12.24
N ALA A 111 22.70 13.20 11.47
CA ALA A 111 24.00 12.66 11.13
C ALA A 111 24.84 13.65 10.31
N ARG A 112 24.22 14.28 9.30
CA ARG A 112 24.87 15.22 8.39
C ARG A 112 25.20 16.55 9.05
N ASP A 113 24.35 17.00 9.96
CA ASP A 113 24.58 18.20 10.77
C ASP A 113 25.66 17.97 11.86
N ASN A 114 25.88 16.71 12.26
CA ASN A 114 26.84 16.33 13.31
C ASN A 114 27.82 15.26 12.81
N PRO A 115 28.70 15.61 11.85
CA PRO A 115 29.68 14.67 11.34
C PRO A 115 30.60 14.22 12.47
N ALA A 116 30.72 12.92 12.66
CA ALA A 116 31.59 12.31 13.65
C ALA A 116 32.26 11.07 13.04
N PRO A 117 33.42 10.63 13.57
CA PRO A 117 34.09 9.45 13.05
C PRO A 117 33.15 8.24 13.01
N SER A 118 33.17 7.51 11.89
CA SER A 118 32.41 6.27 11.74
C SER A 118 32.68 5.32 12.90
N GLY A 119 31.62 4.76 13.50
CA GLY A 119 31.73 3.86 14.65
C GLY A 119 31.81 4.55 16.02
N SER A 120 31.86 5.88 16.09
CA SER A 120 31.69 6.63 17.34
C SER A 120 30.35 6.29 18.02
N ALA A 121 30.25 6.49 19.34
CA ALA A 121 29.03 6.16 20.08
C ALA A 121 27.80 6.94 19.58
N SER A 122 27.98 8.21 19.22
CA SER A 122 26.94 9.04 18.60
C SER A 122 26.51 8.48 17.24
N GLN A 123 27.45 8.18 16.35
CA GLN A 123 27.15 7.60 15.03
C GLN A 123 26.46 6.23 15.15
N ARG A 124 26.88 5.38 16.09
CA ARG A 124 26.19 4.11 16.37
C ARG A 124 24.78 4.31 16.90
N GLY A 125 24.56 5.33 17.72
CA GLY A 125 23.21 5.69 18.19
C GLY A 125 22.31 6.13 17.03
N ILE A 126 22.85 6.94 16.11
CA ILE A 126 22.13 7.43 14.93
C ILE A 126 21.76 6.27 13.99
N ALA A 127 22.75 5.47 13.61
CA ALA A 127 22.54 4.29 12.76
C ALA A 127 21.59 3.27 13.41
N GLY A 128 21.68 3.09 14.73
CA GLY A 128 20.78 2.22 15.48
C GLY A 128 19.33 2.72 15.45
N GLY A 129 19.09 4.02 15.65
CA GLY A 129 17.76 4.61 15.53
C GLY A 129 17.18 4.46 14.12
N PHE A 130 17.98 4.79 13.10
CA PHE A 130 17.61 4.61 11.70
C PHE A 130 17.18 3.16 11.39
N ALA A 131 17.99 2.17 11.78
CA ALA A 131 17.68 0.76 11.54
C ALA A 131 16.40 0.29 12.24
N VAL A 132 16.16 0.75 13.47
CA VAL A 132 14.95 0.44 14.24
C VAL A 132 13.71 1.02 13.58
N ASP A 133 13.77 2.22 13.04
CA ASP A 133 12.65 2.84 12.35
C ASP A 133 12.37 2.17 11.00
N VAL A 134 13.42 1.87 10.22
CA VAL A 134 13.29 1.11 8.97
C VAL A 134 12.67 -0.26 9.21
N SER A 135 13.09 -0.97 10.26
CA SER A 135 12.48 -2.26 10.62
C SER A 135 10.99 -2.13 10.93
N ASP A 136 10.58 -1.11 11.70
CA ASP A 136 9.17 -0.92 12.04
C ASP A 136 8.31 -0.48 10.85
N ILE A 137 8.87 0.27 9.89
CA ILE A 137 8.22 0.55 8.61
C ILE A 137 7.92 -0.76 7.89
N VAL A 138 8.94 -1.61 7.68
CA VAL A 138 8.80 -2.90 6.99
C VAL A 138 7.84 -3.84 7.72
N ASP A 139 7.91 -3.92 9.04
CA ASP A 139 7.00 -4.75 9.84
C ASP A 139 5.56 -4.23 9.75
N THR A 140 5.36 -2.90 9.76
CA THR A 140 4.03 -2.30 9.60
C THR A 140 3.47 -2.57 8.21
N GLU A 141 4.28 -2.48 7.14
CA GLU A 141 3.88 -2.87 5.78
C GLU A 141 3.33 -4.29 5.73
N GLN A 142 4.06 -5.25 6.31
CA GLN A 142 3.62 -6.66 6.34
C GLN A 142 2.29 -6.83 7.08
N ARG A 143 2.10 -6.12 8.21
CA ARG A 143 0.84 -6.14 8.97
C ARG A 143 -0.34 -5.60 8.16
N VAL A 144 -0.20 -4.44 7.54
CA VAL A 144 -1.29 -3.84 6.75
C VAL A 144 -1.58 -4.63 5.49
N MET A 145 -0.54 -5.22 4.87
CA MET A 145 -0.71 -6.09 3.73
C MET A 145 -1.42 -7.38 4.08
N ALA A 146 -1.15 -7.99 5.23
CA ALA A 146 -1.85 -9.19 5.70
C ALA A 146 -3.33 -8.92 6.04
N ALA A 147 -3.65 -7.71 6.53
CA ALA A 147 -5.02 -7.28 6.81
C ALA A 147 -5.84 -7.11 5.52
N CYS A 148 -5.18 -6.71 4.43
CA CYS A 148 -5.78 -6.65 3.11
C CYS A 148 -5.72 -8.03 2.44
N ARG A 149 -6.87 -8.70 2.30
CA ARG A 149 -6.96 -9.99 1.60
C ARG A 149 -6.73 -9.76 0.09
N PHE A 150 -5.48 -9.66 -0.32
CA PHE A 150 -5.10 -9.54 -1.72
C PHE A 150 -5.18 -10.92 -2.38
N ALA A 151 -6.41 -11.34 -2.69
CA ALA A 151 -6.71 -12.49 -3.53
C ALA A 151 -6.65 -12.09 -5.02
#